data_AF-A0A966SF67-F1
#
_entry.id   AF-A0A966SF67-F1
#
_cell.length_a   1.000
_cell.length_b   1.000
_cell.length_c   1.000
_cell.angle_alpha   90.00
_cell.angle_beta   90.00
_cell.angle_gamma   90.00
#
_symmetry.space_group_name_H-M   'P 1'
#
loop_
_entity.id
_entity.type
_entity.pdbx_description
1 polymer ?
#
loop_
_entity_poly.entity_id
_entity_poly.type
_entity_poly.pdbx_seq_one_letter_code
_entity_poly.pdbx_strand_id
1 'polypeptide(L)' 'MMVYGIKNCSTVKKALTWFDSHKIKYEFYDLKKEALDATTLNAWFKKLPSHLTWDMLINK' A
#
# COMPACT_ATOMS: atom_id res chain seq x y z
N MET A 1 8.70 7.91 2.66
CA MET A 1 7.83 6.76 3.03
C MET A 1 7.09 6.31 1.78
N MET A 2 6.96 5.01 1.54
CA MET A 2 6.31 4.51 0.32
C MET A 2 4.83 4.18 0.58
N VAL A 3 3.94 4.70 -0.25
CA VAL A 3 2.50 4.44 -0.19
C VAL A 3 2.11 3.67 -1.45
N TYR A 4 1.69 2.43 -1.28
CA TYR A 4 1.26 1.56 -2.37
C TYR A 4 -0.26 1.62 -2.50
N GLY A 5 -0.77 1.84 -3.70
CA GLY A 5 -2.21 1.88 -3.91
C GLY A 5 -2.59 2.05 -5.37
N ILE A 6 -3.87 2.34 -5.59
CA ILE A 6 -4.44 2.62 -6.91
C ILE A 6 -4.99 4.04 -6.89
N LYS A 7 -4.67 4.85 -7.92
CA LYS A 7 -5.06 6.27 -7.97
C LYS A 7 -6.56 6.52 -7.83
N ASN A 8 -7.41 5.60 -8.32
CA ASN A 8 -8.86 5.76 -8.27
C ASN A 8 -9.53 5.17 -7.01
N CYS A 9 -8.77 4.97 -5.93
CA CYS A 9 -9.31 4.54 -4.64
C CYS A 9 -9.50 5.76 -3.71
N SER A 10 -10.71 5.95 -3.18
CA SER A 10 -11.03 7.05 -2.26
C SER A 10 -10.26 6.95 -0.94
N THR A 11 -10.03 5.73 -0.43
CA THR A 11 -9.23 5.49 0.78
C THR A 11 -7.78 5.89 0.57
N VAL A 12 -7.18 5.57 -0.58
CA VAL A 12 -5.80 5.98 -0.91
C VAL A 12 -5.70 7.50 -0.96
N LYS A 13 -6.64 8.18 -1.65
CA LYS A 13 -6.66 9.65 -1.72
C LYS A 13 -6.71 10.28 -0.32
N LYS A 14 -7.57 9.77 0.57
CA LYS A 14 -7.65 10.24 1.96
C LYS A 14 -6.32 10.06 2.71
N ALA A 15 -5.64 8.93 2.55
CA ALA A 15 -4.35 8.68 3.17
C ALA A 15 -3.28 9.66 2.66
N LEU A 16 -3.21 9.90 1.35
CA LEU A 16 -2.28 10.87 0.76
C LEU A 16 -2.53 12.29 1.30
N THR A 17 -3.79 12.73 1.32
CA THR A 17 -4.17 14.03 1.89
C THR A 17 -3.79 14.16 3.37
N TRP A 18 -3.88 13.07 4.13
CA TRP A 18 -3.44 13.05 5.52
C TRP A 18 -1.92 13.23 5.63
N PHE A 19 -1.14 12.58 4.78
CA PHE A 19 0.32 12.78 4.77
C PHE A 19 0.68 14.22 4.37
N ASP A 20 0.02 14.76 3.35
CA ASP A 20 0.20 16.15 2.92
C ASP A 20 -0.09 17.14 4.05
N SER A 21 -1.22 16.95 4.77
CA SER A 21 -1.62 17.84 5.86
C SER A 21 -0.67 17.79 7.05
N HIS A 22 -0.02 16.65 7.28
CA HIS A 22 1.00 16.48 8.32
C HIS A 22 2.42 16.79 7.82
N LYS A 23 2.58 17.25 6.58
CA LYS A 23 3.87 17.55 5.93
C LYS A 23 4.84 16.35 5.95
N ILE A 24 4.29 15.13 5.89
CA ILE A 24 5.07 13.89 5.86
C ILE A 24 5.42 13.60 4.41
N LYS A 25 6.72 13.53 4.09
CA LYS A 25 7.17 13.17 2.75
C LYS A 25 6.83 11.71 2.43
N TYR A 26 6.08 11.53 1.34
CA TYR A 26 5.76 10.21 0.82
C TYR A 26 6.00 10.13 -0.69
N GLU A 27 6.16 8.90 -1.16
CA GLU A 27 6.22 8.52 -2.56
C GLU A 27 5.05 7.57 -2.83
N PHE A 28 4.34 7.79 -3.92
CA PHE A 28 3.16 7.00 -4.26
C PHE A 28 3.49 6.01 -5.38
N TYR A 29 3.30 4.72 -5.12
CA TYR A 29 3.47 3.63 -6.08
C TYR A 29 2.12 3.16 -6.59
N ASP A 30 1.92 3.23 -7.91
CA ASP A 30 0.65 2.87 -8.55
C ASP A 30 0.64 1.39 -8.95
N LEU A 31 0.03 0.57 -8.09
CA LEU A 31 -0.08 -0.89 -8.27
C LEU A 31 -0.85 -1.29 -9.54
N LYS A 32 -1.61 -0.38 -10.15
CA LYS A 32 -2.32 -0.64 -11.40
C LYS A 32 -1.45 -0.41 -12.64
N LYS A 33 -0.44 0.46 -12.53
CA LYS A 33 0.44 0.81 -13.65
C LYS A 33 1.72 0.00 -13.66
N GLU A 34 2.26 -0.27 -12.48
CA GLU A 34 3.54 -0.94 -12.31
C GLU A 34 3.33 -2.28 -11.63
N ALA A 35 3.93 -3.33 -12.20
CA ALA A 35 3.89 -4.65 -11.59
C ALA A 35 4.68 -4.60 -10.26
N LEU A 36 4.10 -5.16 -9.20
CA LEU A 36 4.81 -5.34 -7.94
C LEU A 36 5.80 -6.51 -8.11
N ASP A 37 7.04 -6.32 -7.67
CA ASP A 37 8.03 -7.39 -7.70
C ASP A 37 7.77 -8.41 -6.58
N ALA A 38 8.14 -9.67 -6.86
CA ALA A 38 7.95 -10.76 -5.91
C ALA A 38 8.79 -10.59 -4.63
N THR A 39 9.90 -9.84 -4.68
CA THR A 39 10.77 -9.63 -3.51
C THR A 39 10.08 -8.73 -2.50
N THR A 40 9.47 -7.63 -2.95
CA THR A 40 8.69 -6.73 -2.10
C THR A 40 7.51 -7.45 -1.47
N LEU A 41 6.78 -8.25 -2.26
CA LEU A 41 5.63 -9.00 -1.74
C LEU A 41 6.04 -10.02 -0.67
N ASN A 42 7.13 -10.76 -0.90
CA ASN A 42 7.69 -11.68 0.09
C ASN A 42 8.14 -10.97 1.38
N ALA A 43 8.69 -9.75 1.27
CA ALA A 43 9.06 -8.96 2.42
C ALA A 43 7.84 -8.53 3.25
N TRP A 44 6.71 -8.25 2.61
CA TRP A 44 5.45 -7.93 3.31
C TRP A 44 4.89 -9.16 4.02
N PHE A 45 4.83 -10.31 3.35
CA PHE A 45 4.37 -11.55 3.96
C PHE A 45 5.15 -11.93 5.21
N LYS A 46 6.49 -11.74 5.20
CA LYS A 46 7.33 -11.97 6.38
C LYS A 46 7.03 -11.04 7.56
N LYS A 47 6.44 -9.86 7.30
CA LYS A 47 6.08 -8.87 8.32
C LYS A 47 4.62 -8.97 8.77
N LEU A 48 3.83 -9.86 8.17
CA LEU A 48 2.45 -10.03 8.57
C LEU A 48 2.38 -10.59 9.99
N PRO A 49 1.54 -10.01 10.87
CA PRO A 49 1.21 -10.60 12.15
C PRO A 49 0.65 -12.01 11.97
N SER A 50 0.95 -12.91 12.92
CA SER A 50 0.54 -14.31 12.87
C SER A 50 -0.97 -14.57 12.80
N HIS A 51 -1.79 -13.57 13.16
CA HIS A 51 -3.26 -13.65 13.10
C HIS A 51 -3.85 -13.16 11.76
N LEU A 52 -3.04 -12.55 10.89
CA LEU A 52 -3.48 -12.08 9.57
C LEU A 52 -3.06 -13.06 8.49
N THR A 53 -4.01 -13.41 7.61
CA THR A 53 -3.76 -14.29 6.46
C THR A 53 -3.79 -13.49 5.16
N TRP A 54 -3.16 -14.03 4.12
CA TRP A 54 -3.09 -13.37 2.81
C TRP A 54 -4.46 -13.07 2.18
N ASP A 55 -5.47 -13.92 2.44
CA ASP A 55 -6.83 -13.74 1.93
C ASP A 55 -7.46 -12.44 2.42
N MET A 56 -7.11 -12.01 3.64
CA MET A 56 -7.62 -10.75 4.22
C MET A 56 -7.03 -9.50 3.55
N LEU A 57 -5.95 -9.64 2.77
CA LEU A 57 -5.32 -8.55 2.04
C LEU A 57 -5.91 -8.36 0.65
N ILE A 58 -6.76 -9.28 0.19
CA ILE A 58 -7.39 -9.25 -1.12
C ILE A 58 -8.82 -8.76 -0.95
N ASN A 59 -9.12 -7.62 -1.56
CA ASN A 59 -10.49 -7.15 -1.67
C ASN A 59 -11.19 -7.93 -2.79
N LYS A 60 -12.15 -8.79 -2.41
CA LYS A 60 -12.96 -9.61 -3.33
C LYS A 60 -14.11 -8.81 -3.93
#